data_AF-A0A530YG88-F1
#
_entry.id   AF-A0A530YG88-F1
#
_cell.length_a   1.000
_cell.length_b   1.000
_cell.length_c   1.000
_cell.angle_alpha   90.00
_cell.angle_beta   90.00
_cell.angle_gamma   90.00
#
_symmetry.space_group_name_H-M   'P 1'
#
loop_
_entity.id
_entity.type
_entity.pdbx_description
1 polymer ?
#
loop_
_entity_poly.entity_id
_entity_poly.type
_entity_poly.pdbx_seq_one_letter_code
_entity_poly.pdbx_strand_id
1 'polypeptide(L)'
;MITLAIPSKGRLKQQALEVLAKAGLAVSLPGDERKYRARIEGVEAVEVAFLSASEIAGEIGQGSVDFGITGEDLLRESLADWEARAEIVARLGFGNADVVVAVPEIWLDVDTMADLDDVAAEFRHRHGRRLRIATKYWRLTQQF
;
A
#
# COMPACT_ATOMS: atom_id res chain seq x y z
N MET A 1 -24.10 -1.25 8.46
CA MET A 1 -22.97 -0.94 9.37
C MET A 1 -21.77 -0.79 8.47
N ILE A 2 -21.03 0.31 8.60
CA ILE A 2 -19.86 0.63 7.77
C ILE A 2 -18.61 0.12 8.50
N THR A 3 -17.72 -0.55 7.78
CA THR A 3 -16.45 -1.07 8.30
C THR A 3 -15.30 -0.24 7.76
N LEU A 4 -14.55 0.39 8.67
CA LEU A 4 -13.33 1.14 8.38
C LEU A 4 -12.10 0.34 8.82
N ALA A 5 -11.27 -0.09 7.88
CA ALA A 5 -10.02 -0.78 8.17
C ALA A 5 -8.86 0.21 8.40
N ILE A 6 -8.13 0.05 9.50
CA ILE A 6 -6.99 0.89 9.90
C ILE A 6 -5.76 0.01 10.09
N PRO A 7 -4.53 0.48 9.74
CA PRO A 7 -3.31 -0.26 9.99
C PRO A 7 -3.19 -0.70 11.46
N SER A 8 -2.83 -1.96 11.67
CA SER A 8 -2.84 -2.59 13.01
C SER A 8 -1.68 -2.19 13.91
N LYS A 9 -0.56 -1.72 13.34
CA LYS A 9 0.67 -1.39 14.06
C LYS A 9 1.57 -0.38 13.34
N GLY A 10 2.57 0.11 14.07
CA GLY A 10 3.65 0.95 13.56
C GLY A 10 3.24 2.40 13.27
N ARG A 11 4.12 3.13 12.57
CA ARG A 11 3.95 4.56 12.28
C ARG A 11 2.63 4.89 11.58
N LEU A 12 2.20 4.04 10.63
CA LEU A 12 0.98 4.29 9.85
C LEU A 12 -0.28 4.23 10.72
N LYS A 13 -0.32 3.34 11.71
CA LYS A 13 -1.43 3.29 12.68
C LYS A 13 -1.54 4.61 13.44
N GLN A 14 -0.43 5.07 14.02
CA GLN A 14 -0.40 6.29 14.83
C GLN A 14 -0.86 7.49 14.01
N GLN A 15 -0.29 7.65 12.81
CA GLN A 15 -0.64 8.76 11.90
C GLN A 15 -2.10 8.69 11.43
N ALA A 16 -2.63 7.50 11.14
CA ALA A 16 -4.03 7.32 10.78
C ALA A 16 -4.97 7.73 11.92
N LEU A 17 -4.68 7.30 13.16
CA LEU A 17 -5.46 7.68 14.34
C LEU A 17 -5.41 9.19 14.59
N GLU A 18 -4.24 9.81 14.44
CA GLU A 18 -4.08 11.27 14.58
C GLU A 18 -4.90 12.05 13.54
N VAL A 19 -4.89 11.61 12.27
CA VAL A 19 -5.66 12.26 11.21
C VAL A 19 -7.15 12.13 11.46
N LEU A 20 -7.63 10.96 11.87
CA LEU A 20 -9.03 10.75 12.22
C LEU A 20 -9.44 11.59 13.44
N ALA A 21 -8.61 11.64 14.48
CA ALA A 21 -8.87 12.49 15.66
C ALA A 21 -8.95 13.98 15.29
N LYS A 22 -8.05 14.48 14.42
CA LYS A 22 -8.10 15.85 13.89
C LYS A 22 -9.36 16.14 13.08
N ALA A 23 -9.93 15.12 12.44
CA ALA A 23 -11.19 15.21 11.72
C ALA A 23 -12.44 15.04 12.63
N GLY A 24 -12.27 14.94 13.96
CA GLY A 24 -13.36 14.72 14.90
C GLY A 24 -13.86 13.28 14.98
N LEU A 25 -13.12 12.33 14.39
CA LEU A 25 -13.42 10.90 14.34
C LEU A 25 -12.47 10.11 15.25
N ALA A 26 -12.34 10.53 16.50
CA ALA A 26 -11.45 9.87 17.45
C ALA A 26 -11.87 8.39 17.65
N VAL A 27 -10.91 7.48 17.47
CA VAL A 27 -11.13 6.04 17.62
C VAL A 27 -10.90 5.65 19.08
N SER A 28 -11.94 5.14 19.73
CA SER A 28 -11.84 4.58 21.07
C SER A 28 -11.18 3.19 20.99
N LEU A 29 -9.90 3.12 21.36
CA LEU A 29 -9.17 1.86 21.41
C LEU A 29 -9.70 0.98 22.56
N PRO A 30 -9.96 -0.31 22.32
CA PRO A 30 -10.29 -1.23 23.40
C PRO A 30 -9.11 -1.36 24.37
N GLY A 31 -9.40 -1.49 25.67
CA GLY A 31 -8.36 -1.69 26.71
C GLY A 31 -7.60 -3.02 26.62
N ASP A 32 -7.98 -3.90 25.69
CA ASP A 32 -7.26 -5.13 25.34
C ASP A 32 -6.75 -5.01 23.90
N GLU A 33 -5.43 -4.94 23.74
CA GLU A 33 -4.76 -4.81 22.44
C GLU A 33 -5.05 -5.97 21.48
N ARG A 34 -5.57 -7.11 21.97
CA ARG A 34 -5.95 -8.25 21.13
C ARG A 34 -7.33 -8.12 20.48
N LYS A 35 -8.11 -7.10 20.83
CA LYS A 35 -9.38 -6.85 20.16
C LYS A 35 -9.13 -6.14 18.82
N TYR A 36 -9.32 -6.88 17.74
CA TYR A 36 -9.20 -6.38 16.35
C TYR A 36 -10.30 -5.39 15.93
N ARG A 37 -11.23 -5.05 16.82
CA ARG A 37 -12.37 -4.19 16.56
C ARG A 37 -12.45 -3.02 17.55
N ALA A 38 -12.71 -1.84 17.04
CA ALA A 38 -12.90 -0.60 17.80
C ALA A 38 -14.10 0.20 17.27
N ARG A 39 -14.43 1.30 17.96
CA ARG A 39 -15.53 2.20 17.56
C ARG A 39 -15.02 3.62 17.47
N ILE A 40 -15.69 4.43 16.65
CA ILE A 40 -15.47 5.88 16.59
C ILE A 40 -16.42 6.54 17.57
N GLU A 41 -15.91 7.43 18.41
CA GLU A 41 -16.72 8.19 19.36
C GLU A 41 -17.73 9.06 18.59
N GLY A 42 -19.01 8.97 18.96
CA GLY A 42 -20.08 9.74 18.34
C GLY A 42 -20.59 9.22 16.98
N VAL A 43 -20.07 8.10 16.46
CA VAL A 43 -20.52 7.51 15.19
C VAL A 43 -20.83 6.02 15.34
N GLU A 44 -22.05 5.70 15.76
CA GLU A 44 -22.47 4.31 16.06
C GLU A 44 -22.55 3.40 14.82
N ALA A 45 -22.71 3.99 13.62
CA ALA A 45 -22.83 3.24 12.37
C ALA A 45 -21.49 2.71 11.83
N VAL A 46 -20.36 3.11 12.43
CA VAL A 46 -19.01 2.77 11.95
C VAL A 46 -18.29 1.86 12.95
N GLU A 47 -17.83 0.72 12.45
CA GLU A 47 -16.92 -0.19 13.15
C GLU A 47 -15.51 -0.06 12.57
N VAL A 48 -14.50 -0.05 13.44
CA VAL A 48 -13.10 0.00 13.04
C VAL A 48 -12.50 -1.40 13.14
N ALA A 49 -11.85 -1.87 12.07
CA ALA A 49 -11.08 -3.11 12.05
C ALA A 49 -9.58 -2.81 11.96
N PHE A 50 -8.75 -3.47 12.77
CA PHE A 50 -7.30 -3.34 12.71
C PHE A 50 -6.67 -4.48 11.90
N LEU A 51 -6.11 -4.15 10.74
CA LEU A 51 -5.50 -5.09 9.79
C LEU A 51 -4.11 -4.61 9.36
N SER A 52 -3.26 -5.47 8.82
CA SER A 52 -2.03 -5.00 8.17
C SER A 52 -2.35 -4.21 6.90
N ALA A 53 -1.48 -3.29 6.48
CA ALA A 53 -1.73 -2.47 5.29
C ALA A 53 -1.98 -3.32 4.02
N SER A 54 -1.27 -4.44 3.88
CA SER A 54 -1.46 -5.36 2.75
C SER A 54 -2.82 -6.08 2.80
N GLU A 55 -3.26 -6.50 3.99
CA GLU A 55 -4.61 -7.07 4.17
C GLU A 55 -5.69 -6.05 3.83
N ILE A 56 -5.55 -4.79 4.28
CA ILE A 56 -6.51 -3.72 3.97
C ILE A 56 -6.73 -3.58 2.47
N ALA A 57 -5.66 -3.56 1.67
CA ALA A 57 -5.78 -3.46 0.21
C ALA A 57 -6.54 -4.67 -0.39
N GLY A 58 -6.29 -5.88 0.13
CA GLY A 58 -6.99 -7.09 -0.27
C GLY A 58 -8.48 -7.08 0.10
N GLU A 59 -8.80 -6.68 1.33
CA GLU A 59 -10.19 -6.64 1.83
C GLU A 59 -11.03 -5.57 1.10
N ILE A 60 -10.44 -4.42 0.75
CA ILE A 60 -11.11 -3.40 -0.07
C ILE A 60 -11.51 -4.01 -1.43
N GLY A 61 -10.57 -4.69 -2.11
CA GLY A 61 -10.86 -5.26 -3.42
C GLY A 61 -11.82 -6.45 -3.41
N GLN A 62 -12.01 -7.08 -2.25
CA GLN A 62 -13.02 -8.14 -2.03
C GLN A 62 -14.38 -7.56 -1.62
N GLY A 63 -14.45 -6.28 -1.23
CA GLY A 63 -15.66 -5.66 -0.68
C GLY A 63 -16.01 -6.12 0.74
N SER A 64 -15.06 -6.71 1.47
CA SER A 64 -15.24 -7.13 2.86
C SER A 64 -15.21 -5.95 3.84
N VAL A 65 -14.60 -4.85 3.44
CA VAL A 65 -14.56 -3.58 4.17
C VAL A 65 -15.04 -2.46 3.26
N ASP A 66 -15.74 -1.48 3.83
CA ASP A 66 -16.30 -0.37 3.07
C ASP A 66 -15.24 0.73 2.83
N PHE A 67 -14.38 0.96 3.82
CA PHE A 67 -13.27 1.91 3.74
C PHE A 67 -12.00 1.31 4.32
N GLY A 68 -10.84 1.76 3.86
CA GLY A 68 -9.57 1.39 4.47
C GLY A 68 -8.48 2.42 4.28
N ILE A 69 -7.62 2.55 5.28
CA ILE A 69 -6.42 3.40 5.24
C ILE A 69 -5.22 2.50 4.92
N THR A 70 -4.66 2.62 3.72
CA THR A 70 -3.51 1.83 3.29
C THR A 70 -2.61 2.62 2.31
N GLY A 71 -1.47 2.05 1.95
CA GLY A 71 -0.58 2.59 0.93
C GLY A 71 -1.15 2.41 -0.48
N GLU A 72 -0.97 3.43 -1.32
CA GLU A 72 -1.39 3.39 -2.74
C GLU A 72 -0.62 2.31 -3.52
N ASP A 73 0.64 2.07 -3.17
CA ASP A 73 1.49 1.00 -3.70
C ASP A 73 0.85 -0.38 -3.49
N LEU A 74 0.30 -0.62 -2.29
CA LEU A 74 -0.34 -1.89 -1.94
C LEU A 74 -1.65 -2.10 -2.67
N LEU A 75 -2.45 -1.05 -2.90
CA LEU A 75 -3.66 -1.14 -3.71
C LEU A 75 -3.33 -1.54 -5.15
N ARG A 76 -2.38 -0.84 -5.78
CA ARG A 76 -1.94 -1.10 -7.16
C ARG A 76 -1.30 -2.48 -7.32
N GLU A 77 -0.56 -2.93 -6.30
CA GLU A 77 0.05 -4.26 -6.31
C GLU A 77 -1.00 -5.36 -6.12
N SER A 78 -1.90 -5.19 -5.15
CA SER A 78 -2.80 -6.26 -4.71
C SER A 78 -3.97 -6.47 -5.67
N LEU A 79 -4.48 -5.41 -6.31
CA LEU A 79 -5.69 -5.45 -7.13
C LEU A 79 -5.42 -5.25 -8.62
N ALA A 80 -5.91 -6.16 -9.46
CA ALA A 80 -5.86 -6.00 -10.90
C ALA A 80 -6.94 -4.98 -11.28
N ASP A 81 -6.58 -4.03 -12.15
CA ASP A 81 -7.45 -2.92 -12.54
C ASP A 81 -8.06 -2.23 -11.31
N TRP A 82 -7.21 -1.87 -10.34
CA TRP A 82 -7.63 -1.41 -9.02
C TRP A 82 -8.62 -0.23 -9.09
N GLU A 83 -8.51 0.64 -10.09
CA GLU A 83 -9.41 1.79 -10.33
C GLU A 83 -10.85 1.37 -10.65
N ALA A 84 -11.06 0.15 -11.16
CA ALA A 84 -12.39 -0.40 -11.39
C ALA A 84 -13.02 -1.00 -10.11
N ARG A 85 -12.22 -1.17 -9.05
CA ARG A 85 -12.63 -1.85 -7.80
C ARG A 85 -12.62 -0.95 -6.58
N ALA A 86 -11.82 0.11 -6.59
CA ALA A 86 -11.60 1.00 -5.45
C ALA A 86 -11.33 2.43 -5.91
N GLU A 87 -11.65 3.39 -5.04
CA GLU A 87 -11.44 4.82 -5.26
C GLU A 87 -10.59 5.41 -4.12
N ILE A 88 -9.64 6.29 -4.45
CA ILE A 88 -8.91 7.08 -3.45
C ILE A 88 -9.75 8.31 -3.10
N VAL A 89 -10.53 8.22 -2.04
CA VAL A 89 -11.41 9.31 -1.59
C VAL A 89 -10.66 10.42 -0.84
N ALA A 90 -9.49 10.14 -0.27
CA ALA A 90 -8.69 11.13 0.46
C ALA A 90 -7.20 10.75 0.50
N ARG A 91 -6.32 11.73 0.22
CA ARG A 91 -4.87 11.63 0.47
C ARG A 91 -4.55 12.21 1.84
N LEU A 92 -4.08 11.37 2.77
CA LEU A 92 -3.96 11.74 4.20
C LEU A 92 -2.66 12.50 4.57
N GLY A 93 -1.76 12.71 3.60
CA GLY A 93 -0.54 13.52 3.80
C GLY A 93 0.58 12.87 4.63
N PHE A 94 0.49 11.57 4.91
CA PHE A 94 1.53 10.81 5.60
C PHE A 94 1.87 9.51 4.86
N GLY A 95 2.92 8.82 5.29
CA GLY A 95 3.29 7.52 4.72
C GLY A 95 3.96 7.62 3.34
N ASN A 96 4.42 8.81 2.92
CA ASN A 96 5.07 9.03 1.63
C ASN A 96 6.24 8.05 1.42
N ALA A 97 6.28 7.47 0.22
CA ALA A 97 7.32 6.58 -0.26
C ALA A 97 7.26 6.53 -1.80
N ASP A 98 8.41 6.31 -2.41
CA ASP A 98 8.53 6.08 -3.85
C ASP A 98 8.80 4.60 -4.12
N VAL A 99 8.11 4.03 -5.09
CA VAL A 99 8.45 2.70 -5.64
C VAL A 99 9.47 2.94 -6.75
N VAL A 100 10.70 2.47 -6.54
CA VAL A 100 11.84 2.76 -7.42
C VAL A 100 12.46 1.48 -7.98
N VAL A 101 13.09 1.62 -9.15
CA VAL A 101 14.02 0.63 -9.69
C VAL A 101 15.42 0.98 -9.20
N ALA A 102 16.15 -0.01 -8.68
CA ALA A 102 17.52 0.16 -8.23
C ALA A 102 18.44 -0.82 -8.96
N VAL A 103 19.62 -0.34 -9.36
CA VAL A 103 20.67 -1.11 -10.03
C VAL A 103 21.93 -1.14 -9.17
N PRO A 104 22.88 -2.06 -9.42
CA PRO A 104 24.17 -2.05 -8.73
C PRO A 104 24.93 -0.74 -8.95
N GLU A 105 25.51 -0.18 -7.90
CA GLU A 105 26.29 1.09 -7.95
C GLU A 105 27.49 1.03 -8.91
N ILE A 106 28.02 -0.17 -9.20
CA ILE A 106 29.12 -0.36 -10.15
C ILE A 106 28.70 -0.15 -11.62
N TRP A 107 27.41 0.00 -11.91
CA TRP A 107 26.91 0.33 -13.25
C TRP A 107 26.95 1.85 -13.44
N LEU A 108 28.16 2.37 -13.67
CA LEU A 108 28.45 3.80 -13.67
C LEU A 108 27.72 4.61 -14.76
N ASP A 109 27.30 3.94 -15.83
CA ASP A 109 26.64 4.57 -16.99
C ASP A 109 25.13 4.23 -17.04
N VAL A 110 24.51 3.92 -15.89
CA VAL A 110 23.09 3.56 -15.80
C VAL A 110 22.36 4.48 -14.83
N ASP A 111 21.83 5.59 -15.37
CA ASP A 111 21.11 6.61 -14.59
C ASP A 111 19.60 6.61 -14.90
N THR A 112 19.20 6.07 -16.04
CA THR A 112 17.82 6.09 -16.53
C THR A 112 17.29 4.70 -16.86
N MET A 113 15.97 4.60 -17.04
CA MET A 113 15.34 3.37 -17.52
C MET A 113 15.77 2.98 -18.94
N ALA A 114 16.15 3.94 -19.78
CA ALA A 114 16.66 3.66 -21.12
C ALA A 114 18.05 2.98 -21.04
N ASP A 115 18.93 3.49 -20.18
CA ASP A 115 20.25 2.89 -19.96
C ASP A 115 20.13 1.46 -19.41
N LEU A 116 19.17 1.23 -18.51
CA LEU A 116 18.86 -0.10 -17.99
C LEU A 116 18.35 -1.05 -19.09
N ASP A 117 17.56 -0.56 -20.05
CA ASP A 117 17.07 -1.36 -21.19
C ASP A 117 18.23 -1.79 -22.10
N ASP A 118 19.18 -0.90 -22.36
CA ASP A 118 20.39 -1.21 -23.13
C ASP A 118 21.21 -2.33 -22.44
N VAL A 119 21.40 -2.24 -21.12
CA VAL A 119 22.06 -3.30 -20.34
C VAL A 119 21.26 -4.61 -20.39
N ALA A 120 19.93 -4.55 -20.32
CA ALA A 120 19.08 -5.73 -20.40
C ALA A 120 19.15 -6.43 -21.77
N ALA A 121 19.19 -5.64 -22.85
CA ALA A 121 19.31 -6.11 -24.21
C ALA A 121 20.67 -6.79 -24.43
N GLU A 122 21.76 -6.14 -24.01
CA GLU A 122 23.11 -6.71 -24.08
C GLU A 122 23.24 -7.99 -23.26
N PHE A 123 22.72 -7.99 -22.02
CA PHE A 123 22.72 -9.17 -21.16
C PHE A 123 22.01 -10.35 -21.83
N ARG A 124 20.87 -10.09 -22.47
CA ARG A 124 20.12 -11.13 -23.20
C ARG A 124 20.90 -11.65 -24.40
N HIS A 125 21.55 -10.77 -25.16
CA HIS A 125 22.37 -11.16 -26.30
C HIS A 125 23.54 -12.05 -25.87
N ARG A 126 24.26 -11.68 -24.81
CA ARG A 126 25.44 -12.40 -24.32
C ARG A 126 25.12 -13.71 -23.61
N HIS A 127 24.02 -13.78 -22.84
CA HIS A 127 23.72 -14.92 -21.97
C HIS A 127 22.55 -15.80 -22.42
N GLY A 128 21.83 -15.41 -23.47
CA GLY A 128 20.66 -16.15 -23.97
C GLY A 128 19.44 -16.16 -23.02
N ARG A 129 19.46 -15.34 -21.95
CA ARG A 129 18.37 -15.22 -20.99
C ARG A 129 18.17 -13.77 -20.54
N ARG A 130 16.98 -13.43 -20.07
CA ARG A 130 16.65 -12.07 -19.58
C ARG A 130 17.29 -11.79 -18.22
N LEU A 131 17.46 -10.51 -17.90
CA LEU A 131 17.74 -10.05 -16.54
C LEU A 131 16.61 -10.50 -15.60
N ARG A 132 16.95 -10.68 -14.32
CA ARG A 132 15.99 -11.05 -13.28
C ARG A 132 15.80 -9.88 -12.36
N ILE A 133 14.54 -9.57 -12.07
CA ILE A 133 14.17 -8.52 -11.11
C ILE A 133 13.73 -9.21 -9.82
N ALA A 134 14.36 -8.85 -8.71
CA ALA A 134 13.93 -9.25 -7.39
C ALA A 134 13.03 -8.14 -6.84
N THR A 135 11.75 -8.43 -6.63
CA THR A 135 10.76 -7.44 -6.21
C THR A 135 9.71 -8.08 -5.31
N LYS A 136 9.15 -7.28 -4.40
CA LYS A 136 7.90 -7.62 -3.70
C LYS A 136 6.66 -7.14 -4.45
N TYR A 137 6.86 -6.26 -5.43
CA TYR A 137 5.82 -5.59 -6.18
C TYR A 137 5.75 -6.19 -7.59
N TRP A 138 5.31 -7.43 -7.70
CA TRP A 138 5.33 -8.17 -8.96
C TRP A 138 4.46 -7.48 -10.01
N ARG A 139 3.23 -7.10 -9.67
CA ARG A 139 2.30 -6.48 -10.63
C ARG A 139 2.80 -5.12 -11.08
N LEU A 140 3.18 -4.25 -10.14
CA LEU A 140 3.72 -2.93 -10.49
C LEU A 140 4.96 -3.05 -11.37
N THR A 141 5.85 -4.01 -11.08
CA THR A 141 7.04 -4.26 -11.90
C THR A 141 6.71 -4.75 -13.32
N GLN A 142 5.57 -5.43 -13.53
CA GLN A 142 5.17 -5.86 -14.87
C GLN A 142 4.48 -4.76 -15.69
N GLN A 143 3.94 -3.72 -15.04
CA GLN A 143 3.19 -2.64 -15.69
C GLN A 143 4.07 -1.42 -16.04
N PHE A 144 5.17 -1.25 -15.32
CA PHE A 144 6.15 -0.18 -15.53
C PHE A 144 7.15 -0.56 -16.64
#